data_AF-A0A961NM47-F1
#
_entry.id   AF-A0A961NM47-F1
#
_cell.length_a   1.000
_cell.length_b   1.000
_cell.length_c   1.000
_cell.angle_alpha   90.00
_cell.angle_beta   90.00
_cell.angle_gamma   90.00
#
_symmetry.space_group_name_H-M   'P 1'
#
loop_
_entity.id
_entity.type
_entity.pdbx_description
1 polymer ?
#
loop_
_entity_poly.entity_id
_entity_poly.type
_entity_poly.pdbx_seq_one_letter_code
_entity_poly.pdbx_strand_id
1 'polypeptide(L)'
;MNSITNALHATALFIYTYLVYAGLSRGAEHYTIWILLTFLTITVLKMLGIIVHIPAVEHNRRWHDIIWVVIAVGVTMLNAVTLQALRMPPSLLWTGTGITAVLAGVFIWSLFQPGNGNFAYVAVAMVIVYTLCSVLTEGMVRLAWICLLLSNLAWPLLKLNRYLHEHKYHNDIYHILLIGSSYILFKSIETGGWFATF
;
A
#
# COMPACT_ATOMS: atom_id res chain seq x y z
N MET A 1 19.00 -3.56 -11.91
CA MET A 1 18.19 -4.64 -11.31
C MET A 1 17.87 -4.23 -9.89
N ASN A 2 16.60 -3.95 -9.61
CA ASN A 2 16.01 -3.66 -8.30
C ASN A 2 15.01 -4.77 -7.92
N SER A 3 15.15 -5.94 -8.56
CA SER A 3 14.08 -6.93 -8.66
C SER A 3 14.03 -7.89 -7.47
N ILE A 4 15.15 -8.13 -6.77
CA ILE A 4 15.20 -9.14 -5.70
C ILE A 4 14.44 -8.67 -4.46
N THR A 5 14.77 -7.50 -3.91
CA THR A 5 14.07 -6.97 -2.73
C THR A 5 12.59 -6.67 -3.01
N ASN A 6 12.28 -6.28 -4.24
CA ASN A 6 10.92 -6.09 -4.72
C ASN A 6 10.13 -7.41 -4.76
N ALA A 7 10.73 -8.47 -5.30
CA ALA A 7 10.16 -9.81 -5.30
C ALA A 7 10.03 -10.37 -3.87
N LEU A 8 11.04 -10.19 -3.01
CA LEU A 8 10.98 -10.58 -1.61
C LEU A 8 9.81 -9.91 -0.88
N HIS A 9 9.57 -8.62 -1.14
CA HIS A 9 8.41 -7.94 -0.56
C HIS A 9 7.09 -8.51 -1.07
N ALA A 10 6.97 -8.80 -2.37
CA ALA A 10 5.78 -9.46 -2.91
C ALA A 10 5.55 -10.86 -2.30
N THR A 11 6.62 -11.64 -2.15
CA THR A 11 6.57 -12.96 -1.48
C THR A 11 6.17 -12.82 -0.02
N ALA A 12 6.71 -11.85 0.72
CA ALA A 12 6.34 -11.59 2.10
C ALA A 12 4.86 -11.24 2.24
N LEU A 13 4.35 -10.33 1.40
CA LEU A 13 2.93 -9.96 1.37
C LEU A 13 2.02 -11.14 1.01
N PHE A 14 2.44 -11.98 0.05
CA PHE A 14 1.73 -13.21 -0.28
C PHE A 14 1.65 -14.16 0.92
N ILE A 15 2.76 -14.37 1.63
CA ILE A 15 2.81 -15.18 2.85
C ILE A 15 1.88 -14.59 3.92
N TYR A 16 1.93 -13.28 4.18
CA TYR A 16 1.06 -12.64 5.17
C TYR A 16 -0.42 -12.76 4.79
N THR A 17 -0.75 -12.60 3.51
CA THR A 17 -2.13 -12.80 3.00
C THR A 17 -2.59 -14.23 3.22
N TYR A 18 -1.74 -15.23 2.94
CA TYR A 18 -2.04 -16.62 3.18
C TYR A 18 -2.23 -16.93 4.68
N LEU A 19 -1.40 -16.38 5.56
CA LEU A 19 -1.54 -16.55 7.00
C LEU A 19 -2.84 -15.93 7.53
N VAL A 20 -3.22 -14.75 7.02
CA VAL A 20 -4.51 -14.12 7.32
C VAL A 20 -5.68 -14.98 6.86
N TYR A 21 -5.60 -15.54 5.64
CA TYR A 21 -6.59 -16.48 5.12
C TYR A 21 -6.69 -17.73 6.01
N ALA A 22 -5.56 -18.33 6.38
CA ALA A 22 -5.53 -19.51 7.24
C ALA A 22 -6.12 -19.24 8.63
N GLY A 23 -5.85 -18.07 9.23
CA GLY A 23 -6.47 -17.63 10.48
C GLY A 23 -7.99 -17.49 10.35
N LEU A 24 -8.46 -16.85 9.28
CA LEU A 24 -9.88 -16.67 8.98
C LEU A 24 -10.59 -18.03 8.77
N SER A 25 -10.01 -18.93 7.97
CA SER A 25 -10.58 -20.26 7.68
C SER A 25 -10.66 -21.15 8.93
N ARG A 26 -9.83 -20.90 9.95
CA ARG A 26 -9.88 -21.58 11.24
C ARG A 26 -10.88 -20.96 12.23
N GLY A 27 -11.57 -19.88 11.84
CA GLY A 27 -12.54 -19.19 12.69
C GLY A 27 -11.91 -18.38 13.82
N ALA A 28 -10.65 -17.95 13.69
CA ALA A 28 -10.01 -17.12 14.71
C ALA A 28 -10.65 -15.71 14.76
N GLU A 29 -11.12 -15.30 15.93
CA GLU A 29 -11.97 -14.10 16.12
C GLU A 29 -11.33 -12.78 15.66
N HIS A 30 -10.00 -12.69 15.69
CA HIS A 30 -9.26 -11.49 15.29
C HIS A 30 -9.10 -11.34 13.76
N TYR A 31 -9.38 -12.40 13.00
CA TYR A 31 -9.25 -12.42 11.56
C TYR A 31 -10.60 -12.14 10.92
N THR A 32 -10.69 -11.11 10.10
CA THR A 32 -11.93 -10.74 9.40
C THR A 32 -11.73 -10.78 7.90
N ILE A 33 -12.84 -10.92 7.16
CA ILE A 33 -12.82 -10.85 5.69
C ILE A 33 -12.24 -9.51 5.20
N TRP A 34 -12.48 -8.41 5.91
CA TRP A 34 -11.96 -7.09 5.55
C TRP A 34 -10.44 -6.97 5.73
N ILE A 35 -9.88 -7.62 6.76
CA ILE A 35 -8.42 -7.72 6.93
C ILE A 35 -7.82 -8.56 5.81
N LEU A 36 -8.44 -9.69 5.47
CA LEU A 36 -8.02 -10.52 4.33
C LEU A 36 -8.04 -9.72 3.02
N LEU A 37 -9.13 -9.01 2.74
CA LEU A 37 -9.25 -8.16 1.55
C LEU A 37 -8.17 -7.06 1.53
N THR A 38 -7.86 -6.46 2.69
CA THR A 38 -6.76 -5.47 2.79
C THR A 38 -5.42 -6.09 2.36
N PHE A 39 -5.02 -7.21 2.94
CA PHE A 39 -3.76 -7.88 2.60
C PHE A 39 -3.74 -8.39 1.15
N LEU A 40 -4.87 -8.92 0.66
CA LEU A 40 -5.01 -9.35 -0.72
C LEU A 40 -4.85 -8.19 -1.70
N THR A 41 -5.51 -7.05 -1.44
CA THR A 41 -5.38 -5.87 -2.31
C THR A 41 -3.96 -5.32 -2.29
N ILE A 42 -3.29 -5.26 -1.13
CA ILE A 42 -1.87 -4.84 -1.07
C ILE A 42 -0.99 -5.78 -1.89
N THR A 43 -1.19 -7.10 -1.78
CA THR A 43 -0.46 -8.11 -2.55
C THR A 43 -0.66 -7.93 -4.05
N VAL A 44 -1.92 -7.77 -4.50
CA VAL A 44 -2.23 -7.56 -5.92
C VAL A 44 -1.61 -6.26 -6.43
N LEU A 45 -1.74 -5.15 -5.69
CA LEU A 45 -1.13 -3.87 -6.04
C LEU A 45 0.40 -3.99 -6.12
N LYS A 46 1.02 -4.76 -5.23
CA LYS A 46 2.46 -5.00 -5.26
C LYS A 46 2.88 -5.74 -6.53
N MET A 47 2.13 -6.78 -6.91
CA MET A 47 2.39 -7.54 -8.13
C MET A 47 2.20 -6.68 -9.38
N LEU A 48 1.14 -5.86 -9.44
CA LEU A 48 0.93 -4.90 -10.52
C LEU A 48 2.06 -3.87 -10.59
N GLY A 49 2.54 -3.38 -9.44
CA GLY A 49 3.69 -2.49 -9.35
C GLY A 49 5.01 -3.13 -9.83
N ILE A 50 5.15 -4.46 -9.73
CA ILE A 50 6.28 -5.16 -10.36
C ILE A 50 6.08 -5.22 -11.88
N ILE A 51 4.88 -5.61 -12.32
CA ILE A 51 4.54 -5.81 -13.73
C ILE A 51 4.73 -4.51 -14.54
N VAL A 52 4.35 -3.35 -13.98
CA VAL A 52 4.45 -2.06 -14.67
C VAL A 52 5.89 -1.64 -14.98
N HIS A 53 6.86 -2.22 -14.26
CA HIS A 53 8.30 -2.01 -14.47
C HIS A 53 8.99 -3.14 -15.26
N ILE A 54 8.24 -4.09 -15.82
CA ILE A 54 8.78 -5.09 -16.75
C ILE A 54 9.01 -4.40 -18.10
N PRO A 55 10.17 -4.62 -18.78
CA PRO A 55 10.47 -3.95 -20.06
C PRO A 55 9.36 -4.06 -21.10
N ALA A 56 8.71 -5.22 -21.24
CA ALA A 56 7.63 -5.42 -22.20
C ALA A 56 6.41 -4.50 -21.96
N VAL A 57 6.17 -4.11 -20.72
CA VAL A 57 5.07 -3.23 -20.30
C VAL A 57 5.53 -1.78 -20.29
N GLU A 58 6.70 -1.50 -19.70
CA GLU A 58 7.27 -0.14 -19.59
C GLU A 58 7.47 0.52 -20.96
N HIS A 59 7.95 -0.24 -21.95
CA HIS A 59 8.15 0.28 -23.32
C HIS A 59 6.85 0.33 -24.13
N ASN A 60 5.75 -0.25 -23.64
CA ASN A 60 4.44 -0.18 -24.28
C ASN A 60 3.51 0.76 -23.48
N ARG A 61 3.50 2.02 -23.90
CA ARG A 61 2.75 3.09 -23.23
C ARG A 61 1.28 2.74 -22.95
N ARG A 62 0.59 2.09 -23.91
CA ARG A 62 -0.81 1.73 -23.73
C ARG A 62 -1.00 0.75 -22.56
N TRP A 63 -0.16 -0.29 -22.47
CA TRP A 63 -0.22 -1.25 -21.37
C TRP A 63 0.21 -0.63 -20.04
N HIS A 64 1.27 0.18 -20.07
CA HIS A 64 1.73 0.93 -18.91
C HIS A 64 0.62 1.80 -18.31
N ASP A 65 -0.06 2.61 -19.13
CA ASP A 65 -1.11 3.52 -18.67
C ASP A 65 -2.34 2.75 -18.16
N ILE A 66 -2.74 1.66 -18.83
CA ILE A 66 -3.84 0.79 -18.37
C ILE A 66 -3.52 0.21 -16.98
N ILE A 67 -2.31 -0.31 -16.77
CA ILE A 67 -1.94 -0.90 -15.47
C ILE A 67 -1.93 0.17 -14.38
N TRP A 68 -1.47 1.39 -14.68
CA TRP A 68 -1.53 2.50 -13.72
C TRP A 68 -2.94 2.93 -13.37
N VAL A 69 -3.88 2.92 -14.33
CA VAL A 69 -5.31 3.12 -14.04
C VAL A 69 -5.81 2.05 -13.07
N VAL A 70 -5.48 0.77 -13.33
CA VAL A 70 -5.84 -0.34 -12.43
C VAL A 70 -5.23 -0.16 -11.04
N ILE A 71 -3.97 0.26 -10.95
CA ILE A 71 -3.31 0.56 -9.67
C ILE A 71 -4.03 1.69 -8.94
N ALA A 72 -4.40 2.79 -9.61
CA ALA A 72 -5.09 3.92 -8.98
C ALA A 72 -6.48 3.53 -8.44
N VAL A 73 -7.23 2.73 -9.20
CA VAL A 73 -8.51 2.16 -8.74
C VAL A 73 -8.27 1.20 -7.57
N GLY A 74 -7.26 0.35 -7.66
CA GLY A 74 -6.89 -0.59 -6.60
C GLY A 74 -6.44 0.10 -5.31
N VAL A 75 -5.76 1.25 -5.38
CA VAL A 75 -5.42 2.08 -4.21
C VAL A 75 -6.68 2.65 -3.57
N THR A 76 -7.66 3.06 -4.37
CA THR A 76 -8.97 3.48 -3.86
C THR A 76 -9.68 2.34 -3.11
N MET A 77 -9.68 1.15 -3.71
CA MET A 77 -10.20 -0.05 -3.06
C MET A 77 -9.44 -0.38 -1.78
N LEU A 78 -8.10 -0.35 -1.80
CA LEU A 78 -7.25 -0.61 -0.64
C LEU A 78 -7.61 0.28 0.54
N ASN A 79 -7.70 1.59 0.29
CA ASN A 79 -8.04 2.55 1.32
C ASN A 79 -9.44 2.29 1.89
N ALA A 80 -10.43 2.00 1.05
CA ALA A 80 -11.78 1.67 1.48
C ALA A 80 -11.81 0.40 2.37
N VAL A 81 -11.19 -0.71 1.91
CA VAL A 81 -11.18 -1.96 2.68
C VAL A 81 -10.36 -1.84 3.95
N THR A 82 -9.30 -1.03 3.96
CA THR A 82 -8.50 -0.74 5.16
C THR A 82 -9.33 -0.03 6.21
N LEU A 83 -10.00 1.07 5.83
CA LEU A 83 -10.85 1.83 6.75
C LEU A 83 -12.02 0.98 7.26
N GLN A 84 -12.61 0.15 6.40
CA GLN A 84 -13.63 -0.81 6.79
C GLN A 84 -13.08 -1.88 7.74
N ALA A 85 -11.86 -2.39 7.53
CA ALA A 85 -11.23 -3.38 8.39
C ALA A 85 -10.95 -2.81 9.79
N LEU A 86 -10.60 -1.53 9.88
CA LEU A 86 -10.44 -0.79 11.14
C LEU A 86 -11.77 -0.42 11.80
N ARG A 87 -12.91 -0.71 11.16
CA ARG A 87 -14.28 -0.36 11.59
C ARG A 87 -14.49 1.14 11.77
N MET A 88 -13.84 1.95 10.95
CA MET A 88 -13.96 3.40 11.02
C MET A 88 -15.43 3.85 10.89
N PRO A 89 -15.84 4.92 11.60
CA PRO A 89 -17.16 5.52 11.45
C PRO A 89 -17.50 5.77 9.98
N PRO A 90 -18.79 5.63 9.57
CA PRO A 90 -19.19 5.81 8.18
C PRO A 90 -18.70 7.12 7.58
N SER A 91 -18.74 8.22 8.33
CA SER A 91 -18.24 9.53 7.88
C SER A 91 -16.77 9.48 7.45
N LEU A 92 -15.89 8.90 8.29
CA LEU A 92 -14.46 8.77 7.98
C LEU A 92 -14.19 7.81 6.82
N LEU A 93 -14.95 6.71 6.73
CA LEU A 93 -14.86 5.78 5.61
C LEU A 93 -15.22 6.47 4.30
N TRP A 94 -16.36 7.17 4.25
CA TRP A 94 -16.82 7.87 3.04
C TRP A 94 -15.91 9.03 2.66
N THR A 95 -15.49 9.84 3.62
CA THR A 95 -14.58 10.96 3.37
C THR A 95 -13.20 10.47 2.91
N GLY A 96 -12.61 9.48 3.60
CA GLY A 96 -11.31 8.93 3.23
C GLY A 96 -11.32 8.27 1.85
N THR A 97 -12.35 7.47 1.56
CA THR A 97 -12.54 6.84 0.24
C THR A 97 -12.81 7.89 -0.84
N GLY A 98 -13.64 8.89 -0.56
CA GLY A 98 -13.97 9.97 -1.48
C GLY A 98 -12.75 10.81 -1.86
N ILE A 99 -11.93 11.22 -0.88
CA ILE A 99 -10.66 11.92 -1.13
C ILE A 99 -9.73 11.06 -1.98
N THR A 100 -9.61 9.77 -1.66
CA THR A 100 -8.78 8.83 -2.42
C THR A 100 -9.27 8.71 -3.87
N ALA A 101 -10.59 8.59 -4.09
CA ALA A 101 -11.20 8.51 -5.42
C ALA A 101 -10.98 9.79 -6.24
N VAL A 102 -11.09 10.96 -5.61
CA VAL A 102 -10.80 12.25 -6.27
C VAL A 102 -9.34 12.30 -6.70
N LEU A 103 -8.40 11.95 -5.83
CA LEU A 103 -6.96 11.93 -6.17
C LEU A 103 -6.64 10.91 -7.26
N ALA A 104 -7.26 9.73 -7.22
CA ALA A 104 -7.15 8.74 -8.29
C ALA A 104 -7.72 9.27 -9.63
N GLY A 105 -8.85 9.97 -9.60
CA GLY A 105 -9.44 10.61 -10.78
C GLY A 105 -8.53 11.70 -11.37
N VAL A 106 -7.94 12.55 -10.53
CA VAL A 106 -6.97 13.58 -10.95
C VAL A 106 -5.72 12.94 -11.54
N PHE A 107 -5.21 11.85 -10.93
CA PHE A 107 -4.11 11.07 -11.50
C PHE A 107 -4.45 10.52 -12.88
N ILE A 108 -5.61 9.86 -13.04
CA ILE A 108 -6.05 9.29 -14.31
C ILE A 108 -6.17 10.39 -15.36
N TRP A 109 -6.76 11.53 -15.02
CA TRP A 109 -6.83 12.68 -15.92
C TRP A 109 -5.43 13.16 -16.35
N SER A 110 -4.47 13.21 -15.42
CA SER A 110 -3.09 13.61 -15.69
C SER A 110 -2.32 12.64 -16.61
N LEU A 111 -2.73 11.37 -16.71
CA LEU A 111 -2.13 10.41 -17.66
C LEU A 111 -2.36 10.84 -19.12
N PHE A 112 -3.45 11.56 -19.39
CA PHE A 112 -3.84 12.00 -20.73
C PHE A 112 -3.36 13.43 -21.07
N GLN A 113 -2.63 14.10 -20.16
CA GLN A 113 -2.13 15.46 -20.36
C GLN A 113 -0.65 15.49 -20.81
N PRO A 114 -0.19 16.58 -21.47
CA PRO A 114 1.22 16.78 -21.77
C PRO A 114 2.02 16.87 -20.46
N GLY A 115 2.90 15.89 -20.21
CA GLY A 115 3.64 15.77 -18.95
C GLY A 115 3.60 14.38 -18.31
N ASN A 116 2.74 13.48 -18.81
CA ASN A 116 2.66 12.05 -18.47
C ASN A 116 2.54 11.76 -16.96
N GLY A 117 1.31 11.73 -16.43
CA GLY A 117 0.97 11.04 -15.17
C GLY A 117 1.69 11.53 -13.92
N ASN A 118 1.03 12.34 -13.09
CA ASN A 118 1.60 12.74 -11.81
C ASN A 118 1.30 11.72 -10.70
N PHE A 119 2.20 10.75 -10.53
CA PHE A 119 2.10 9.69 -9.51
C PHE A 119 2.01 10.20 -8.07
N ALA A 120 2.34 11.48 -7.82
CA ALA A 120 2.22 12.07 -6.49
C ALA A 120 0.78 12.01 -5.96
N TYR A 121 -0.24 12.13 -6.82
CA TYR A 121 -1.63 12.06 -6.38
C TYR A 121 -2.00 10.71 -5.75
N VAL A 122 -1.54 9.59 -6.35
CA VAL A 122 -1.78 8.24 -5.81
C VAL A 122 -1.00 8.03 -4.51
N ALA A 123 0.26 8.50 -4.45
CA ALA A 123 1.08 8.41 -3.24
C ALA A 123 0.48 9.22 -2.08
N VAL A 124 0.03 10.45 -2.34
CA VAL A 124 -0.63 11.30 -1.35
C VAL A 124 -1.92 10.65 -0.86
N ALA A 125 -2.69 10.00 -1.74
CA ALA A 125 -3.91 9.31 -1.36
C ALA A 125 -3.65 8.18 -0.34
N MET A 126 -2.58 7.40 -0.53
CA MET A 126 -2.16 6.40 0.47
C MET A 126 -1.68 7.05 1.77
N VAL A 127 -0.84 8.08 1.68
CA VAL A 127 -0.28 8.79 2.84
C VAL A 127 -1.37 9.39 3.73
N ILE A 128 -2.42 9.98 3.15
CA ILE A 128 -3.55 10.54 3.90
C ILE A 128 -4.22 9.46 4.75
N VAL A 129 -4.55 8.32 4.15
CA VAL A 129 -5.22 7.23 4.86
C VAL A 129 -4.30 6.60 5.90
N TYR A 130 -3.02 6.39 5.60
CA TYR A 130 -2.07 5.84 6.57
C TYR A 130 -1.86 6.79 7.75
N THR A 131 -1.85 8.10 7.50
CA THR A 131 -1.81 9.12 8.55
C THR A 131 -3.06 9.03 9.42
N LEU A 132 -4.25 8.96 8.82
CA LEU A 132 -5.51 8.78 9.55
C LEU A 132 -5.48 7.52 10.43
N CYS A 133 -5.06 6.38 9.85
CA CYS A 133 -4.91 5.13 10.58
C CYS A 133 -3.91 5.25 11.74
N SER A 134 -2.79 5.93 11.54
CA SER A 134 -1.77 6.13 12.58
C SER A 134 -2.26 7.00 13.74
N VAL A 135 -3.18 7.93 13.50
CA VAL A 135 -3.75 8.80 14.54
C VAL A 135 -4.87 8.10 15.30
N LEU A 136 -5.71 7.33 14.60
CA LEU A 136 -6.97 6.79 15.15
C LEU A 136 -6.89 5.35 15.67
N THR A 137 -5.78 4.66 15.46
CA THR A 137 -5.56 3.30 16.03
C THR A 137 -4.67 3.39 17.26
N GLU A 138 -4.58 2.31 18.03
CA GLU A 138 -3.74 2.23 19.25
C GLU A 138 -2.76 1.04 19.20
N GLY A 139 -1.85 1.02 20.19
CA GLY A 139 -0.93 -0.10 20.42
C GLY A 139 -0.07 -0.47 19.21
N MET A 140 0.02 -1.78 18.93
CA MET A 140 0.86 -2.32 17.86
C MET A 140 0.37 -1.92 16.46
N VAL A 141 -0.93 -1.70 16.27
CA VAL A 141 -1.51 -1.28 14.99
C VAL A 141 -1.11 0.15 14.66
N ARG A 142 -1.15 1.04 15.66
CA ARG A 142 -0.63 2.42 15.52
C ARG A 142 0.82 2.40 15.06
N LEU A 143 1.65 1.61 15.74
CA LEU A 143 3.07 1.47 15.38
C LEU A 143 3.23 0.95 13.94
N ALA A 144 2.45 -0.05 13.53
CA ALA A 144 2.47 -0.56 12.16
C ALA A 144 2.19 0.53 11.12
N TRP A 145 1.15 1.33 11.32
CA TRP A 145 0.80 2.43 10.41
C TRP A 145 1.86 3.53 10.37
N ILE A 146 2.46 3.87 11.53
CA ILE A 146 3.59 4.81 11.60
C ILE A 146 4.77 4.25 10.80
N CYS A 147 5.13 2.98 10.99
CA CYS A 147 6.23 2.35 10.26
C CYS A 147 5.98 2.32 8.75
N LEU A 148 4.73 2.06 8.31
CA LEU A 148 4.35 2.11 6.90
C LEU A 148 4.45 3.52 6.33
N LEU A 149 3.98 4.52 7.07
CA LEU A 149 4.09 5.94 6.69
C LEU A 149 5.56 6.35 6.55
N LEU A 150 6.39 6.05 7.54
CA LEU A 150 7.82 6.35 7.51
C LEU A 150 8.54 5.62 6.37
N SER A 151 8.19 4.36 6.09
CA SER A 151 8.74 3.62 4.95
C SER A 151 8.42 4.32 3.62
N ASN A 152 7.18 4.79 3.43
CA ASN A 152 6.76 5.50 2.23
C ASN A 152 7.44 6.88 2.10
N LEU A 153 7.60 7.61 3.21
CA LEU A 153 8.29 8.91 3.23
C LEU A 153 9.82 8.78 3.09
N ALA A 154 10.40 7.65 3.50
CA ALA A 154 11.83 7.41 3.37
C ALA A 154 12.26 7.29 1.90
N TRP A 155 11.44 6.71 1.02
CA TRP A 155 11.81 6.52 -0.39
C TRP A 155 12.21 7.81 -1.13
N PRO A 156 11.41 8.91 -1.14
CA PRO A 156 11.82 10.14 -1.79
C PRO A 156 13.08 10.74 -1.16
N LEU A 157 13.26 10.61 0.17
CA LEU A 157 14.46 11.10 0.87
C LEU A 157 15.70 10.30 0.49
N LEU A 158 15.60 8.97 0.45
CA LEU A 158 16.70 8.08 0.05
C LEU A 158 17.12 8.32 -1.40
N LYS A 159 16.17 8.69 -2.28
CA LYS A 159 16.43 9.03 -3.67
C LYS A 159 17.26 10.31 -3.84
N LEU A 160 17.23 11.23 -2.87
CA LEU A 160 18.05 12.46 -2.91
C LEU A 160 19.54 12.17 -2.65
N ASN A 161 19.88 11.05 -2.00
CA ASN A 161 21.26 10.67 -1.80
C ASN A 161 21.84 10.10 -3.10
N ARG A 162 22.83 10.80 -3.67
CA ARG A 162 23.46 10.44 -4.94
C ARG A 162 24.04 9.02 -4.97
N TYR A 163 24.76 8.61 -3.92
CA TYR A 163 25.36 7.28 -3.84
C TYR A 163 24.29 6.17 -3.85
N LEU A 164 23.23 6.34 -3.04
CA LEU A 164 22.11 5.40 -2.99
C LEU A 164 21.30 5.39 -4.29
N HIS A 165 21.23 6.52 -4.98
CA HIS A 165 20.53 6.62 -6.26
C HIS A 165 21.27 5.92 -7.40
N GLU A 166 22.56 6.21 -7.57
CA GLU A 166 23.42 5.63 -8.62
C GLU A 166 23.51 4.11 -8.51
N HIS A 167 23.68 3.58 -7.30
CA HIS A 167 23.75 2.14 -7.04
C HIS A 167 22.37 1.49 -6.84
N LYS A 168 21.28 2.26 -6.96
CA LYS A 168 19.89 1.84 -6.77
C LYS A 168 19.53 1.30 -5.37
N TYR A 169 20.43 1.38 -4.38
CA TYR A 169 20.19 0.99 -2.98
C TYR A 169 19.04 1.73 -2.30
N HIS A 170 18.71 2.96 -2.72
CA HIS A 170 17.52 3.67 -2.21
C HIS A 170 16.24 2.83 -2.33
N ASN A 171 16.10 2.07 -3.41
CA ASN A 171 14.96 1.22 -3.64
C ASN A 171 15.01 -0.06 -2.80
N ASP A 172 16.18 -0.67 -2.65
CA ASP A 172 16.33 -1.88 -1.82
C ASP A 172 16.06 -1.58 -0.34
N ILE A 173 16.61 -0.49 0.18
CA ILE A 173 16.36 -0.03 1.56
C ILE A 173 14.87 0.24 1.75
N TYR A 174 14.23 0.93 0.81
CA TYR A 174 12.79 1.15 0.83
C TYR A 174 11.98 -0.16 0.91
N HIS A 175 12.32 -1.16 0.09
CA HIS A 175 11.63 -2.45 0.11
C HIS A 175 11.86 -3.23 1.40
N ILE A 176 13.06 -3.17 1.98
CA ILE A 176 13.36 -3.79 3.28
C ILE A 176 12.53 -3.13 4.38
N LEU A 177 12.41 -1.79 4.39
CA LEU A 177 11.56 -1.06 5.32
C LEU A 177 10.09 -1.44 5.16
N LEU A 178 9.61 -1.61 3.92
CA LEU A 178 8.25 -2.09 3.65
C LEU A 178 8.01 -3.53 4.12
N ILE A 179 8.98 -4.43 3.98
CA ILE A 179 8.87 -5.79 4.52
C ILE A 179 8.74 -5.74 6.05
N GLY A 180 9.61 -4.99 6.72
CA GLY A 180 9.56 -4.86 8.18
C GLY A 180 8.24 -4.24 8.67
N SER A 181 7.79 -3.17 8.03
CA SER A 181 6.55 -2.49 8.42
C SER A 181 5.29 -3.31 8.10
N SER A 182 5.23 -4.02 6.98
CA SER A 182 4.13 -4.95 6.67
C SER A 182 4.12 -6.18 7.59
N TYR A 183 5.28 -6.64 8.06
CA TYR A 183 5.35 -7.68 9.09
C TYR A 183 4.76 -7.21 10.43
N ILE A 184 5.10 -5.99 10.88
CA ILE A 184 4.53 -5.41 12.12
C ILE A 184 3.01 -5.26 11.95
N LEU A 185 2.54 -4.83 10.77
CA LEU A 185 1.12 -4.77 10.45
C LEU A 185 0.47 -6.16 10.59
N PHE A 186 1.04 -7.19 9.98
CA PHE A 186 0.53 -8.56 10.12
C PHE A 186 0.49 -9.01 11.59
N LYS A 187 1.58 -8.83 12.34
CA LYS A 187 1.66 -9.21 13.76
C LYS A 187 0.64 -8.49 14.64
N SER A 188 0.23 -7.27 14.28
CA SER A 188 -0.79 -6.53 15.02
C SER A 188 -2.19 -7.17 14.96
N ILE A 189 -2.46 -8.01 13.95
CA ILE A 189 -3.69 -8.82 13.85
C ILE A 189 -3.67 -9.93 14.90
N GLU A 190 -2.54 -10.62 15.05
CA GLU A 190 -2.38 -11.72 16.01
C GLU A 190 -2.59 -11.27 17.46
N THR A 191 -2.28 -10.00 17.77
CA THR A 191 -2.51 -9.42 19.10
C THR A 191 -3.95 -8.94 19.31
N GLY A 192 -4.84 -9.12 18.33
CA GLY A 192 -6.25 -8.68 18.40
C GLY A 192 -6.44 -7.16 18.40
N GLY A 193 -5.37 -6.40 18.17
CA GLY A 193 -5.36 -4.94 18.35
C GLY A 193 -5.91 -4.15 17.16
N TRP A 194 -6.34 -4.83 16.08
CA TRP A 194 -6.61 -4.24 14.76
C TRP A 194 -7.61 -3.07 14.77
N PHE A 195 -8.55 -3.04 15.69
CA PHE A 195 -9.65 -2.07 15.66
C PHE A 195 -9.23 -0.68 16.13
N ALA A 196 -9.75 0.35 15.47
CA ALA A 196 -9.53 1.73 15.88
C ALA A 196 -10.32 2.09 17.14
N THR A 197 -9.83 3.09 17.88
CA THR A 197 -10.32 3.47 19.20
C THR A 197 -11.07 4.79 19.10
N PHE A 198 -12.39 4.71 19.11
CA PHE A 198 -13.31 5.86 19.09
C PHE A 198 -14.51 5.60 19.98
#